data_AF-A5BK38-F1
#
_entry.id   AF-A5BK38-F1
#
_cell.length_a   1.000
_cell.length_b   1.000
_cell.length_c   1.000
_cell.angle_alpha   90.00
_cell.angle_beta   90.00
_cell.angle_gamma   90.00
#
_symmetry.space_group_name_H-M   'P 1'
#
loop_
_entity.id
_entity.type
_entity.pdbx_description
1 polymer ?
#
loop_
_entity_poly.entity_id
_entity_poly.type
_entity_poly.pdbx_seq_one_letter_code
_entity_poly.pdbx_strand_id
1 'polypeptide(L)'
;MLDVRPGEALAVNFPLQLHHTPDESVDVNNPRDELLRMVKSLSPKVTTLVEQESNTNTTPFFTRFIETLDYYSAMFESIDVALPRERKERINVEQHCLARDIVNIIACEGKERVERHELFGKWKSRLTMAGFRQYPLSTYFVCACDAGFPIPRSDTFHLFCNT
;
A
#
# COMPACT_ATOMS: atom_id res chain seq x y z
N MET A 1 7.35 2.64 -22.64
CA MET A 1 6.61 3.93 -22.71
C MET A 1 5.12 3.59 -22.79
N LEU A 2 4.26 4.27 -22.03
CA LEU A 2 2.80 4.00 -22.03
C LEU A 2 2.18 4.61 -23.30
N ASP A 3 1.36 3.86 -24.04
CA ASP A 3 0.68 4.30 -25.29
C ASP A 3 -0.57 5.14 -24.94
N VAL A 4 -0.39 6.30 -24.31
CA VAL A 4 -1.50 7.18 -23.95
C VAL A 4 -1.97 7.95 -25.18
N ARG A 5 -3.24 7.73 -25.59
CA ARG A 5 -3.82 8.35 -26.78
C ARG A 5 -4.60 9.62 -26.42
N PRO A 6 -4.45 10.71 -27.20
CA PRO A 6 -5.25 11.91 -27.00
C PRO A 6 -6.76 11.61 -27.10
N GLY A 7 -7.52 12.11 -26.12
CA GLY A 7 -8.98 11.98 -26.08
C GLY A 7 -9.50 10.81 -25.24
N GLU A 8 -8.66 9.88 -24.81
CA GLU A 8 -9.07 8.78 -23.94
C GLU A 8 -9.11 9.20 -22.46
N ALA A 9 -10.04 8.61 -21.70
CA ALA A 9 -10.07 8.76 -20.25
C ALA A 9 -9.06 7.79 -19.62
N LEU A 10 -8.05 8.33 -18.94
CA LEU A 10 -7.04 7.55 -18.26
C LEU A 10 -7.43 7.31 -16.79
N ALA A 11 -7.36 6.05 -16.36
CA ALA A 11 -7.41 5.65 -14.95
C ALA A 11 -6.08 4.98 -14.59
N VAL A 12 -5.51 5.34 -13.44
CA VAL A 12 -4.26 4.74 -12.93
C VAL A 12 -4.54 4.07 -11.60
N ASN A 13 -4.03 2.86 -11.41
CA ASN A 13 -4.22 2.09 -10.18
C ASN A 13 -2.85 1.66 -9.62
N PHE A 14 -2.63 1.93 -8.35
CA PHE A 14 -1.48 1.48 -7.57
C PHE A 14 -1.94 0.48 -6.49
N PRO A 15 -2.02 -0.82 -6.79
CA PRO A 15 -2.47 -1.83 -5.84
C PRO A 15 -1.29 -2.48 -5.10
N LEU A 16 -0.98 -2.03 -3.88
CA LEU A 16 0.08 -2.60 -3.04
C LEU A 16 1.44 -2.63 -3.76
N GLN A 17 1.86 -1.49 -4.32
CA GLN A 17 3.11 -1.41 -5.11
C GLN A 17 3.96 -0.20 -4.79
N LEU A 18 3.35 0.91 -4.37
CA LEU A 18 4.08 2.18 -4.28
C LEU A 18 5.01 2.20 -3.07
N HIS A 19 4.72 1.40 -2.04
CA HIS A 19 5.60 1.17 -0.89
C HIS A 19 6.95 0.52 -1.26
N HIS A 20 7.07 -0.18 -2.39
CA HIS A 20 8.35 -0.74 -2.87
C HIS A 20 9.28 0.30 -3.49
N THR A 21 8.72 1.42 -3.95
CA THR A 21 9.52 2.46 -4.61
C THR A 21 10.33 3.23 -3.57
N PRO A 22 11.65 3.39 -3.74
CA PRO A 22 12.49 4.17 -2.84
C PRO A 22 11.96 5.59 -2.62
N ASP A 23 11.95 6.03 -1.36
CA ASP A 23 11.59 7.39 -0.98
C ASP A 23 12.86 8.20 -0.65
N GLU A 24 12.66 9.43 -0.18
CA GLU A 24 13.73 10.35 0.21
C GLU A 24 14.70 9.82 1.26
N SER A 25 14.31 8.79 2.04
CA SER A 25 15.19 8.18 3.06
C SER A 25 16.19 7.18 2.47
N VAL A 26 15.96 6.74 1.24
CA VAL A 26 16.77 5.71 0.54
C VAL A 26 17.50 6.29 -0.66
N ASP A 27 16.85 7.18 -1.40
CA ASP A 27 17.39 7.82 -2.59
C ASP A 27 17.08 9.32 -2.59
N VAL A 28 18.11 10.14 -2.78
CA VAL A 28 18.00 11.61 -2.77
C VAL A 28 17.09 12.15 -3.87
N ASN A 29 16.91 11.41 -4.97
CA ASN A 29 16.01 11.80 -6.06
C ASN A 29 14.54 11.52 -5.72
N ASN A 30 14.27 10.72 -4.67
CA ASN A 30 12.94 10.30 -4.26
C ASN A 30 12.08 9.78 -5.44
N PRO A 31 12.46 8.62 -6.03
CA PRO A 31 11.75 8.02 -7.16
C PRO A 31 10.25 7.83 -6.93
N ARG A 32 9.81 7.64 -5.68
CA ARG A 32 8.41 7.52 -5.30
C ARG A 32 7.63 8.78 -5.65
N ASP A 33 8.14 9.94 -5.26
CA ASP A 33 7.49 11.21 -5.56
C ASP A 33 7.65 11.60 -7.04
N GLU A 34 8.76 11.26 -7.69
CA GLU A 34 8.93 11.42 -9.13
C GLU A 34 7.89 10.63 -9.93
N LEU A 35 7.63 9.38 -9.54
CA LEU A 35 6.60 8.53 -10.14
C LEU A 35 5.20 9.15 -9.98
N LEU A 36 4.87 9.69 -8.80
CA LEU A 36 3.60 10.38 -8.59
C LEU A 36 3.46 11.61 -9.49
N ARG A 37 4.51 12.44 -9.62
CA ARG A 37 4.51 13.61 -10.51
C ARG A 37 4.41 13.21 -11.99
N MET A 38 5.07 12.12 -12.38
CA MET A 38 4.98 11.57 -13.73
C MET A 38 3.55 11.08 -14.03
N VAL A 39 2.92 10.34 -13.12
CA VAL A 39 1.51 9.95 -13.30
C VAL A 39 0.60 11.16 -13.35
N LYS A 40 0.84 12.18 -12.53
CA LYS A 40 0.08 13.43 -12.59
C LYS A 40 0.18 14.11 -13.95
N SER A 41 1.35 14.11 -14.59
CA SER A 41 1.56 14.77 -15.89
C SER A 41 0.79 14.10 -17.03
N LEU A 42 0.44 12.82 -16.89
CA LEU A 42 -0.46 12.10 -17.80
C LEU A 42 -1.93 12.54 -17.69
N SER A 43 -2.26 13.41 -16.74
CA SER A 43 -3.61 13.94 -16.50
C SER A 43 -4.72 12.87 -16.35
N PRO A 44 -4.53 11.85 -15.48
CA PRO A 44 -5.53 10.81 -15.29
C PRO A 44 -6.82 11.37 -14.69
N LYS A 45 -7.98 10.88 -15.17
CA LYS A 45 -9.29 11.21 -14.61
C LYS A 45 -9.47 10.67 -13.20
N VAL A 46 -8.85 9.54 -12.90
CA VAL A 46 -8.83 8.95 -11.57
C VAL A 46 -7.52 8.23 -11.33
N THR A 47 -7.01 8.35 -10.12
CA THR A 47 -5.90 7.56 -9.60
C THR A 47 -6.35 6.90 -8.32
N THR A 48 -6.24 5.58 -8.25
CA THR A 48 -6.52 4.80 -7.05
C THR A 48 -5.22 4.32 -6.42
N LEU A 49 -5.12 4.45 -5.11
CA LEU A 49 -4.02 3.95 -4.30
C LEU A 49 -4.61 2.99 -3.27
N VAL A 50 -4.05 1.79 -3.23
CA VAL A 50 -4.36 0.76 -2.22
C VAL A 50 -3.05 0.37 -1.57
N GLU A 51 -2.93 0.59 -0.27
CA GLU A 51 -1.69 0.39 0.48
C GLU A 51 -1.97 -0.13 1.88
N GLN A 52 -0.99 -0.83 2.46
CA GLN A 52 -1.06 -1.31 3.84
C GLN A 52 -0.99 -0.14 4.83
N GLU A 53 -1.87 -0.12 5.81
CA GLU A 53 -1.88 0.87 6.89
C GLU A 53 -0.92 0.42 8.01
N SER A 54 0.38 0.66 7.82
CA SER A 54 1.41 0.31 8.79
C SER A 54 2.60 1.27 8.72
N ASN A 55 3.21 1.59 9.86
CA ASN A 55 4.37 2.49 9.92
C ASN A 55 5.72 1.74 10.02
N THR A 56 6.10 1.05 8.94
CA THR A 56 7.37 0.30 8.86
C THR A 56 8.48 1.04 8.12
N ASN A 57 8.22 2.24 7.57
CA ASN A 57 9.23 3.00 6.87
C ASN A 57 9.99 4.00 7.76
N THR A 58 9.29 4.81 8.55
CA THR A 58 9.85 6.01 9.21
C THR A 58 10.36 5.77 10.64
N THR A 59 10.22 4.55 11.15
CA THR A 59 10.47 4.22 12.56
C THR A 59 11.81 3.48 12.76
N PRO A 60 12.49 3.69 13.91
CA PRO A 60 13.66 2.90 14.29
C PRO A 60 13.32 1.40 14.40
N PHE A 61 14.35 0.55 14.34
CA PHE A 61 14.20 -0.92 14.31
C PHE A 61 13.24 -1.46 15.37
N PHE A 62 13.39 -1.09 16.65
CA PHE A 62 12.56 -1.67 17.72
C PHE A 62 11.07 -1.35 17.53
N THR A 63 10.73 -0.08 17.22
CA THR A 63 9.35 0.32 16.95
C THR A 63 8.82 -0.37 15.70
N ARG A 64 9.62 -0.47 14.64
CA ARG A 64 9.25 -1.19 13.42
C ARG A 64 8.98 -2.66 13.67
N PHE A 65 9.77 -3.31 14.53
CA PHE A 65 9.60 -4.71 14.91
C PHE A 65 8.25 -4.94 15.61
N ILE A 66 7.92 -4.09 16.59
CA ILE A 66 6.64 -4.17 17.31
C ILE A 66 5.47 -3.94 16.34
N GLU A 67 5.54 -2.90 15.51
CA GLU A 67 4.54 -2.60 14.49
C GLU A 67 4.32 -3.79 13.53
N THR A 68 5.41 -4.42 13.08
CA THR A 68 5.36 -5.59 12.19
C THR A 68 4.71 -6.77 12.90
N LEU A 69 5.07 -7.03 14.15
CA LEU A 69 4.48 -8.11 14.93
C LEU A 69 2.97 -7.90 15.11
N ASP A 70 2.55 -6.70 15.48
CA ASP A 70 1.14 -6.38 15.71
C ASP A 70 0.32 -6.50 14.43
N TYR A 71 0.82 -5.95 13.31
CA TYR A 71 0.16 -6.02 12.00
C TYR A 71 0.02 -7.46 11.51
N TYR A 72 1.13 -8.20 11.44
CA TYR A 72 1.08 -9.56 10.89
C TYR A 72 0.36 -10.53 11.83
N SER A 73 0.39 -10.34 13.15
CA SER A 73 -0.43 -11.16 14.07
C SER A 73 -1.92 -11.04 13.73
N ALA A 74 -2.43 -9.82 13.52
CA ALA A 74 -3.82 -9.60 13.11
C ALA A 74 -4.14 -10.23 11.75
N MET A 75 -3.20 -10.16 10.78
CA MET A 75 -3.36 -10.80 9.47
C MET A 75 -3.42 -12.34 9.58
N PHE A 76 -2.55 -12.96 10.38
CA PHE A 76 -2.56 -14.41 10.57
C PHE A 76 -3.81 -14.87 11.34
N GLU A 77 -4.27 -14.12 12.34
CA GLU A 77 -5.55 -14.37 13.02
C GLU A 77 -6.74 -14.32 12.04
N SER A 78 -6.74 -13.33 11.14
CA SER A 78 -7.75 -13.19 10.09
C SER A 78 -7.80 -14.40 9.15
N ILE A 79 -6.62 -14.85 8.72
CA ILE A 79 -6.49 -16.05 7.88
C ILE A 79 -6.94 -17.30 8.64
N ASP A 80 -6.65 -17.41 9.94
CA ASP A 80 -7.04 -18.56 10.76
C ASP A 80 -8.56 -18.71 10.89
N VAL A 81 -9.29 -17.59 10.93
CA VAL A 81 -10.77 -17.59 10.91
C VAL A 81 -11.32 -17.95 9.53
N ALA A 82 -10.66 -17.48 8.45
CA ALA A 82 -11.18 -17.64 7.09
C ALA A 82 -10.86 -19.00 6.44
N LEU A 83 -9.71 -19.61 6.77
CA LEU A 83 -9.16 -20.76 6.04
C LEU A 83 -8.63 -21.85 6.98
N PRO A 84 -8.96 -23.15 6.75
CA PRO A 84 -8.37 -24.27 7.47
C PRO A 84 -6.83 -24.32 7.34
N ARG A 85 -6.15 -24.76 8.40
CA ARG A 85 -4.68 -24.79 8.50
C ARG A 85 -4.01 -25.69 7.46
N GLU A 86 -4.68 -26.75 7.04
CA GLU A 86 -4.17 -27.74 6.09
C GLU A 86 -4.35 -27.29 4.63
N ARG A 87 -5.06 -26.18 4.40
CA ARG A 87 -5.32 -25.68 3.05
C ARG A 87 -4.01 -25.19 2.43
N LYS A 88 -3.60 -25.81 1.31
CA LYS A 88 -2.35 -25.45 0.60
C LYS A 88 -2.29 -23.98 0.18
N GLU A 89 -3.40 -23.39 -0.21
CA GLU A 89 -3.49 -21.97 -0.55
C GLU A 89 -3.09 -21.07 0.62
N ARG A 90 -3.57 -21.39 1.83
CA ARG A 90 -3.20 -20.69 3.06
C ARG A 90 -1.70 -20.80 3.32
N ILE A 91 -1.17 -22.03 3.31
CA ILE A 91 0.26 -22.29 3.53
C ILE A 91 1.12 -21.50 2.54
N ASN A 92 0.73 -21.48 1.25
CA ASN A 92 1.45 -20.74 0.23
C ASN A 92 1.44 -19.24 0.48
N VAL A 93 0.30 -18.64 0.86
CA VAL A 93 0.21 -17.22 1.18
C VAL A 93 1.06 -16.87 2.41
N GLU A 94 0.95 -17.66 3.48
CA GLU A 94 1.70 -17.43 4.72
C GLU A 94 3.22 -17.54 4.48
N GLN A 95 3.68 -18.55 3.74
CA GLN A 95 5.12 -18.82 3.53
C GLN A 95 5.76 -17.96 2.43
N HIS A 96 5.06 -17.72 1.32
CA HIS A 96 5.66 -17.10 0.14
C HIS A 96 5.29 -15.64 -0.06
N CYS A 97 4.24 -15.15 0.61
CA CYS A 97 3.88 -13.74 0.62
C CYS A 97 4.28 -13.13 1.97
N LEU A 98 3.54 -13.47 3.04
CA LEU A 98 3.67 -12.78 4.33
C LEU A 98 5.04 -12.96 4.97
N ALA A 99 5.57 -14.18 5.02
CA ALA A 99 6.88 -14.41 5.62
C ALA A 99 8.02 -13.70 4.87
N ARG A 100 7.91 -13.56 3.55
CA ARG A 100 8.90 -12.83 2.74
C ARG A 100 8.92 -11.35 3.11
N ASP A 101 7.74 -10.77 3.25
CA ASP A 101 7.59 -9.36 3.57
C ASP A 101 8.09 -9.08 5.00
N ILE A 102 7.71 -9.93 5.98
CA ILE A 102 8.22 -9.88 7.36
C ILE A 102 9.75 -9.92 7.39
N VAL A 103 10.37 -10.86 6.67
CA VAL A 103 11.83 -10.98 6.60
C VAL A 103 12.45 -9.72 6.03
N ASN A 104 11.90 -9.14 4.97
CA ASN A 104 12.43 -7.91 4.41
C ASN A 104 12.31 -6.72 5.38
N ILE A 105 11.18 -6.58 6.07
CA ILE A 105 10.95 -5.48 7.02
C ILE A 105 11.90 -5.55 8.22
N ILE A 106 12.19 -6.76 8.73
CA ILE A 106 12.96 -6.96 9.96
C ILE A 106 14.46 -7.13 9.67
N ALA A 107 14.84 -7.94 8.68
CA ALA A 107 16.22 -8.38 8.49
C ALA A 107 17.02 -7.51 7.52
N CYS A 108 16.37 -6.69 6.70
CA CYS A 108 17.04 -5.84 5.72
C CYS A 108 17.11 -4.37 6.20
N GLU A 109 18.07 -3.61 5.66
CA GLU A 109 18.18 -2.17 5.88
C GLU A 109 18.65 -1.44 4.62
N GLY A 110 18.62 -0.11 4.64
CA GLY A 110 19.06 0.72 3.52
C GLY A 110 18.32 0.37 2.23
N LYS A 111 19.05 0.17 1.12
CA LYS A 111 18.48 -0.16 -0.19
C LYS A 111 17.91 -1.58 -0.27
N GLU A 112 18.38 -2.50 0.57
CA GLU A 112 17.92 -3.90 0.58
C GLU A 112 16.55 -4.07 1.25
N ARG A 113 16.15 -3.12 2.10
CA ARG A 113 14.80 -3.07 2.65
C ARG A 113 13.88 -2.36 1.67
N VAL A 114 13.01 -3.13 1.05
CA VAL A 114 12.08 -2.70 -0.01
C VAL A 114 10.67 -2.54 0.54
N GLU A 115 10.26 -3.36 1.51
CA GLU A 115 8.95 -3.28 2.16
C GLU A 115 8.91 -2.06 3.11
N ARG A 116 8.35 -0.95 2.61
CA ARG A 116 8.37 0.38 3.26
C ARG A 116 6.98 1.00 3.28
N HIS A 117 6.10 0.41 4.09
CA HIS A 117 4.74 0.89 4.27
C HIS A 117 4.71 2.23 5.01
N GLU A 118 3.71 3.05 4.66
CA GLU A 118 3.46 4.35 5.28
C GLU A 118 1.99 4.46 5.61
N LEU A 119 1.68 5.22 6.66
CA LEU A 119 0.31 5.51 7.06
C LEU A 119 -0.41 6.37 6.02
N PHE A 120 -1.74 6.25 5.98
CA PHE A 120 -2.65 7.03 5.13
C PHE A 120 -2.29 8.52 5.08
N GLY A 121 -1.99 9.13 6.23
CA GLY A 121 -1.67 10.56 6.32
C GLY A 121 -0.45 10.95 5.49
N LYS A 122 0.58 10.09 5.45
CA LYS A 122 1.80 10.34 4.67
C LYS A 122 1.52 10.17 3.18
N TRP A 123 0.80 9.12 2.78
CA TRP A 123 0.38 8.92 1.39
C TRP A 123 -0.50 10.05 0.86
N LYS A 124 -1.47 10.50 1.65
CA LYS A 124 -2.30 11.67 1.34
C LYS A 124 -1.45 12.92 1.13
N SER A 125 -0.46 13.14 1.98
CA SER A 125 0.48 14.26 1.84
C SER A 125 1.26 14.18 0.53
N ARG A 126 1.88 13.03 0.22
CA ARG A 126 2.63 12.80 -1.03
C ARG A 126 1.78 13.07 -2.27
N LEU A 127 0.58 12.51 -2.33
CA LEU A 127 -0.38 12.72 -3.42
C LEU A 127 -0.76 14.21 -3.55
N THR A 128 -1.06 14.87 -2.43
CA THR A 128 -1.42 16.30 -2.42
C THR A 128 -0.25 17.16 -2.93
N MET A 129 0.98 16.89 -2.50
CA MET A 129 2.19 17.59 -2.95
C MET A 129 2.50 17.33 -4.43
N ALA A 130 2.14 16.16 -4.96
CA ALA A 130 2.20 15.88 -6.39
C ALA A 130 1.05 16.52 -7.20
N GLY A 131 0.13 17.24 -6.54
CA GLY A 131 -0.96 17.98 -7.18
C GLY A 131 -2.24 17.18 -7.36
N PHE A 132 -2.38 16.01 -6.75
CA PHE A 132 -3.65 15.27 -6.71
C PHE A 132 -4.61 15.85 -5.69
N ARG A 133 -5.91 15.66 -5.92
CA ARG A 133 -6.96 16.01 -4.96
C ARG A 133 -7.72 14.77 -4.54
N GLN A 134 -7.84 14.55 -3.23
CA GLN A 134 -8.64 13.44 -2.69
C GLN A 134 -10.11 13.58 -3.13
N TYR A 135 -10.67 12.49 -3.62
CA TYR A 135 -12.08 12.37 -3.95
C TYR A 135 -12.74 11.40 -2.95
N PRO A 136 -13.90 11.75 -2.38
CA PRO A 136 -14.57 10.87 -1.43
C PRO A 136 -15.02 9.57 -2.10
N LEU A 137 -14.89 8.46 -1.37
CA LEU A 137 -15.47 7.18 -1.77
C LEU A 137 -17.00 7.26 -1.73
N SER A 138 -17.66 6.61 -2.67
CA SER A 138 -19.12 6.51 -2.65
C SER A 138 -19.58 5.67 -1.44
N THR A 139 -20.71 6.03 -0.84
CA THR A 139 -21.29 5.25 0.27
C THR A 139 -21.55 3.80 -0.11
N TYR A 140 -21.95 3.55 -1.36
CA TYR A 140 -22.13 2.20 -1.89
C TYR A 140 -20.85 1.37 -1.81
N PHE A 141 -19.71 1.96 -2.18
CA PHE A 141 -18.41 1.30 -2.10
C PHE A 141 -18.02 0.99 -0.65
N VAL A 142 -18.18 1.96 0.25
CA VAL A 142 -17.86 1.77 1.69
C VAL A 142 -18.71 0.64 2.27
N CYS A 143 -20.03 0.65 2.03
CA CYS A 143 -20.91 -0.41 2.51
C CYS A 143 -20.59 -1.79 1.90
N ALA A 144 -20.17 -1.84 0.63
CA ALA A 144 -19.77 -3.09 -0.01
C ALA A 144 -18.47 -3.66 0.59
N CYS A 145 -17.51 -2.81 0.93
CA CYS A 145 -16.29 -3.22 1.64
C CYS A 145 -16.61 -3.76 3.04
N ASP A 146 -17.45 -3.07 3.81
CA ASP A 146 -17.83 -3.49 5.17
C ASP A 146 -18.57 -4.83 5.19
N ALA A 147 -19.37 -5.12 4.15
CA ALA A 147 -20.09 -6.39 4.04
C ALA A 147 -19.19 -7.58 3.66
N GLY A 148 -18.01 -7.32 3.09
CA GLY A 148 -17.09 -8.35 2.60
C GLY A 148 -16.01 -8.80 3.60
N PHE A 149 -15.77 -8.03 4.66
CA PHE A 149 -14.72 -8.31 5.65
C PHE A 149 -15.31 -8.56 7.04
N PRO A 150 -15.28 -9.80 7.55
CA PRO A 150 -15.81 -10.12 8.88
C PRO A 150 -14.93 -9.61 10.04
N ILE A 151 -13.83 -8.91 9.77
CA ILE A 151 -12.88 -8.45 10.78
C ILE A 151 -12.75 -6.93 10.70
N PRO A 152 -12.90 -6.18 11.83
CA PRO A 152 -13.03 -4.72 11.81
C PRO A 152 -11.74 -3.95 11.46
N ARG A 153 -10.63 -4.63 11.20
CA ARG A 153 -9.36 -3.98 10.87
C ARG A 153 -9.13 -4.07 9.37
N SER A 154 -9.68 -3.10 8.63
CA SER A 154 -9.21 -2.84 7.27
C SER A 154 -7.81 -2.23 7.37
N ASP A 155 -6.80 -3.09 7.52
CA ASP A 155 -5.37 -2.75 7.59
C ASP A 155 -4.80 -2.34 6.21
N THR A 156 -5.70 -1.97 5.30
CA THR A 156 -5.45 -1.45 3.96
C THR A 156 -6.40 -0.28 3.77
N PHE A 157 -5.89 0.84 3.26
CA PHE A 157 -6.73 1.99 2.93
C PHE A 157 -6.84 2.16 1.42
N HIS A 158 -7.95 2.77 1.00
CA HIS A 158 -8.21 3.11 -0.39
C HIS A 158 -8.25 4.64 -0.54
N LEU A 159 -7.32 5.19 -1.31
CA LEU A 159 -7.30 6.60 -1.68
C LEU A 159 -7.73 6.75 -3.14
N PHE A 160 -8.80 7.51 -3.36
CA PHE A 160 -9.23 7.93 -4.70
C PHE A 160 -8.81 9.38 -4.88
N CYS A 161 -8.13 9.65 -5.99
CA CYS A 161 -7.67 10.97 -6.34
C CYS A 161 -8.10 11.33 -7.75
N ASN A 162 -8.53 12.57 -7.96
CA ASN A 162 -8.69 13.16 -9.30
C ASN A 162 -7.54 14.14 -9.56
N THR A 163 -7.31 14.44 -10.83
CA THR A 163 -6.50 15.58 -11.26
C THR A 163 -7.06 16.93 -10.86
#